data_AF-A0A6L6QN52-F1
#
_entry.id   AF-A0A6L6QN52-F1
#
_cell.length_a   1.000
_cell.length_b   1.000
_cell.length_c   1.000
_cell.angle_alpha   90.00
_cell.angle_beta   90.00
_cell.angle_gamma   90.00
#
_symmetry.space_group_name_H-M   'P 1'
#
loop_
_entity.id
_entity.type
_entity.pdbx_description
1 polymer ?
#
loop_
_entity_poly.entity_id
_entity_poly.type
_entity_poly.pdbx_seq_one_letter_code
_entity_poly.pdbx_strand_id
1 'polypeptide(L)'
;MKSNISFKTVAVLIGAVAWITATQARAETPSALSDEFKSGSLKLEYSVFGKGYTGADDLKRMYEEKKWEELVNSVVSKRFVINTYYFYLGAAAEGLGYPVAAYKYFELAAKTPEKCADYQTWTDTCVGFKFPNDAVTRMAGLSGAMGEEQNWLPGEGPRVFDLVGLVPTPIEDLLKPKPERSTVRDKFETDDEYKARVDKIKKGFLAVAPLNAKSNYNCQTSYDHAAGEYKISACLALVGGVPLREKHSELSPIRLSNAITSRDIRRDESEDYFYAGSYVWNQTIKVSRDEAKTLENELIVGIYSDDFLVTRKCRYCESTRKNDAFLKGSMTDTWMVIVRPTKVQRIVVYRAADSRVLYSFTPKS
;
A
#
# COMPACT_ATOMS: atom_id res chain seq x y z
N MET A 1 25.26 90.34 -15.79
CA MET A 1 25.43 90.23 -17.25
C MET A 1 26.81 89.66 -17.56
N LYS A 2 26.92 88.35 -17.77
CA LYS A 2 28.06 87.72 -18.45
C LYS A 2 27.56 86.52 -19.25
N SER A 3 28.01 86.52 -20.50
CA SER A 3 27.66 85.63 -21.59
C SER A 3 28.57 84.40 -21.62
N ASN A 4 27.96 83.26 -21.99
CA ASN A 4 28.44 82.06 -22.70
C ASN A 4 29.95 81.85 -22.94
N ILE A 5 30.38 80.57 -22.87
CA ILE A 5 30.87 79.79 -24.04
C ILE A 5 31.30 78.35 -23.63
N SER A 6 30.69 77.39 -24.32
CA SER A 6 31.20 76.11 -24.88
C SER A 6 32.12 75.20 -24.04
N PHE A 7 31.61 74.03 -23.67
CA PHE A 7 32.43 72.83 -23.42
C PHE A 7 32.19 71.77 -24.49
N LYS A 8 33.30 71.29 -25.05
CA LYS A 8 33.38 70.33 -26.15
C LYS A 8 33.09 68.90 -25.68
N THR A 9 32.39 68.21 -26.56
CA THR A 9 32.20 66.76 -26.67
C THR A 9 33.52 65.99 -26.62
N VAL A 10 33.59 64.96 -25.77
CA VAL A 10 34.44 63.78 -25.98
C VAL A 10 33.57 62.55 -25.71
N ALA A 11 33.19 61.86 -26.79
CA ALA A 11 32.53 60.56 -26.73
C ALA A 11 33.60 59.47 -26.62
N VAL A 12 33.60 58.71 -25.53
CA VAL A 12 34.35 57.46 -25.40
C VAL A 12 33.35 56.32 -25.60
N LEU A 13 33.42 55.68 -26.76
CA LEU A 13 32.72 54.43 -27.07
C LEU A 13 33.46 53.28 -26.39
N ILE A 14 32.95 52.82 -25.25
CA ILE A 14 33.35 51.53 -24.66
C ILE A 14 32.38 50.48 -25.20
N GLY A 15 32.87 49.67 -26.12
CA GLY A 15 32.17 48.47 -26.58
C GLY A 15 32.13 47.43 -25.45
N ALA A 16 30.95 47.23 -24.86
CA ALA A 16 30.69 46.10 -23.99
C ALA A 16 30.15 44.94 -24.85
N VAL A 17 31.01 43.96 -25.11
CA VAL A 17 30.61 42.65 -25.64
C VAL A 17 29.99 41.88 -24.48
N ALA A 18 28.66 41.90 -24.37
CA ALA A 18 27.93 41.09 -23.42
C ALA A 18 27.93 39.63 -23.91
N TRP A 19 28.75 38.79 -23.29
CA TRP A 19 28.62 37.34 -23.39
C TRP A 19 27.34 36.95 -22.65
N ILE A 20 26.26 36.70 -23.41
CA ILE A 20 25.06 36.05 -22.90
C ILE A 20 25.43 34.58 -22.68
N THR A 21 25.88 34.24 -21.48
CA THR A 21 25.90 32.84 -21.04
C THR A 21 24.45 32.41 -20.86
N ALA A 22 23.90 31.78 -21.90
CA ALA A 22 22.66 31.04 -21.77
C ALA A 22 22.88 29.94 -20.73
N THR A 23 22.45 30.21 -19.50
CA THR A 23 22.37 29.19 -18.45
C THR A 23 21.24 28.25 -18.88
N GLN A 24 21.58 27.24 -19.68
CA GLN A 24 20.70 26.10 -19.87
C GLN A 24 20.54 25.48 -18.48
N ALA A 25 19.39 25.73 -17.86
CA ALA A 25 18.87 24.91 -16.79
C ALA A 25 18.75 23.50 -17.37
N ARG A 26 19.82 22.72 -17.22
CA ARG A 26 19.81 21.29 -17.48
C ARG A 26 18.76 20.77 -16.50
N ALA A 27 17.61 20.37 -17.02
CA ALA A 27 16.65 19.62 -16.24
C ALA A 27 17.43 18.42 -15.69
N GLU A 28 17.79 18.47 -14.41
CA GLU A 28 18.49 17.39 -13.76
C GLU A 28 17.59 16.18 -13.93
N THR A 29 18.07 15.20 -14.70
CA THR A 29 17.43 13.89 -14.75
C THR A 29 17.33 13.45 -13.30
N PRO A 30 16.12 13.23 -12.75
CA PRO A 30 15.97 12.77 -11.38
C PRO A 30 16.89 11.57 -11.20
N SER A 31 17.71 11.58 -10.14
CA SER A 31 18.61 10.45 -9.91
C SER A 31 17.82 9.15 -9.89
N ALA A 32 18.36 8.08 -10.48
CA ALA A 32 17.73 6.75 -10.57
C ALA A 32 17.16 6.26 -9.25
N LEU A 33 17.81 6.68 -8.16
CA LEU A 33 17.52 6.29 -6.79
C LEU A 33 16.82 7.42 -6.05
N SER A 34 15.78 7.98 -6.68
CA SER A 34 14.88 8.90 -6.01
C SER A 34 14.28 8.25 -4.75
N ASP A 35 13.89 9.06 -3.78
CA ASP A 35 13.22 8.54 -2.57
C ASP A 35 11.89 7.85 -2.92
N GLU A 36 11.27 8.25 -4.03
CA GLU A 36 10.11 7.56 -4.61
C GLU A 36 10.45 6.15 -5.08
N PHE A 37 11.63 5.96 -5.70
CA PHE A 37 12.08 4.63 -6.09
C PHE A 37 12.26 3.74 -4.87
N LYS A 38 13.05 4.20 -3.89
CA LYS A 38 13.44 3.47 -2.67
C LYS A 38 12.26 3.13 -1.77
N SER A 39 11.20 3.95 -1.80
CA SER A 39 9.97 3.70 -1.05
C SER A 39 8.94 2.87 -1.82
N GLY A 40 9.19 2.59 -3.10
CA GLY A 40 8.27 1.89 -4.00
C GLY A 40 7.03 2.72 -4.37
N SER A 41 7.11 4.05 -4.29
CA SER A 41 6.01 4.96 -4.65
C SER A 41 6.11 5.51 -6.06
N LEU A 42 7.23 5.29 -6.75
CA LEU A 42 7.42 5.69 -8.15
C LEU A 42 6.37 5.01 -9.02
N LYS A 43 5.63 5.80 -9.81
CA LYS A 43 4.68 5.29 -10.80
C LYS A 43 5.18 5.63 -12.18
N LEU A 44 5.09 4.67 -13.09
CA LEU A 44 5.38 4.93 -14.49
C LEU A 44 4.24 5.77 -15.06
N GLU A 45 4.61 6.84 -15.76
CA GLU A 45 3.66 7.69 -16.47
C GLU A 45 3.69 7.37 -17.96
N TYR A 46 2.52 7.28 -18.57
CA TYR A 46 2.42 7.12 -20.01
C TYR A 46 2.74 8.44 -20.72
N SER A 47 3.60 8.38 -21.73
CA SER A 47 3.89 9.49 -22.63
C SER A 47 3.73 9.05 -24.08
N VAL A 48 2.96 9.82 -24.87
CA VAL A 48 2.79 9.59 -26.32
C VAL A 48 4.13 9.68 -27.07
N PHE A 49 5.09 10.45 -26.53
CA PHE A 49 6.45 10.56 -27.05
C PHE A 49 7.44 9.58 -26.42
N GLY A 50 6.94 8.62 -25.63
CA GLY A 50 7.76 7.61 -24.95
C GLY A 50 8.36 6.62 -25.94
N LYS A 51 9.59 6.17 -25.66
CA LYS A 51 10.28 5.13 -26.44
C LYS A 51 9.86 3.72 -25.99
N GLY A 52 8.55 3.51 -25.78
CA GLY A 52 8.00 2.36 -25.04
C GLY A 52 8.32 0.98 -25.61
N TYR A 53 8.71 0.87 -26.89
CA TYR A 53 8.99 -0.42 -27.53
C TYR A 53 10.44 -0.62 -27.96
N THR A 54 11.31 0.40 -27.86
CA THR A 54 12.71 0.26 -28.29
C THR A 54 13.61 -0.05 -27.10
N GLY A 55 14.70 -0.81 -27.33
CA GLY A 55 15.69 -1.12 -26.29
C GLY A 55 15.19 -2.11 -25.23
N ALA A 56 14.27 -3.01 -25.57
CA ALA A 56 13.91 -4.13 -24.70
C ALA A 56 15.13 -5.03 -24.42
N ASP A 57 15.96 -5.28 -25.44
CA ASP A 57 17.21 -6.04 -25.31
C ASP A 57 18.20 -5.35 -24.36
N ASP A 58 18.27 -4.01 -24.36
CA ASP A 58 19.12 -3.27 -23.44
C ASP A 58 18.65 -3.43 -21.98
N LEU A 59 17.33 -3.35 -21.74
CA LEU A 59 16.75 -3.58 -20.41
C LEU A 59 16.99 -5.03 -19.95
N LYS A 60 16.83 -6.00 -20.85
CA LYS A 60 17.13 -7.41 -20.58
C LYS A 60 18.59 -7.59 -20.19
N ARG A 61 19.51 -7.04 -20.99
CA ARG A 61 20.95 -7.10 -20.72
C ARG A 61 21.29 -6.47 -19.38
N MET A 62 20.76 -5.28 -19.07
CA MET A 62 20.97 -4.62 -17.78
C MET A 62 20.46 -5.47 -16.60
N TYR A 63 19.31 -6.13 -16.76
CA TYR A 63 18.76 -7.06 -15.77
C TYR A 63 19.65 -8.30 -15.58
N GLU A 64 20.10 -8.92 -16.67
CA GLU A 64 20.99 -10.10 -16.64
C GLU A 64 22.37 -9.76 -16.05
N GLU A 65 22.93 -8.60 -16.40
CA GLU A 65 24.20 -8.08 -15.88
C GLU A 65 24.09 -7.45 -14.48
N LYS A 66 22.90 -7.42 -13.88
CA LYS A 66 22.63 -6.85 -12.55
C LYS A 66 23.00 -5.37 -12.41
N LYS A 67 22.89 -4.59 -13.48
CA LYS A 67 23.13 -3.15 -13.51
C LYS A 67 21.91 -2.39 -13.00
N TRP A 68 21.61 -2.52 -11.72
CA TRP A 68 20.33 -2.10 -11.14
C TRP A 68 20.03 -0.60 -11.28
N GLU A 69 20.99 0.27 -11.01
CA GLU A 69 20.78 1.72 -11.14
C GLU A 69 20.54 2.14 -12.59
N GLU A 70 21.31 1.58 -13.52
CA GLU A 70 21.12 1.81 -14.96
C GLU A 70 19.78 1.27 -15.45
N LEU A 71 19.35 0.12 -14.93
CA LEU A 71 18.05 -0.49 -15.24
C LEU A 71 16.91 0.43 -14.79
N VAL A 72 16.96 0.97 -13.57
CA VAL A 72 15.93 1.91 -13.07
C VAL A 72 15.86 3.16 -13.93
N ASN A 73 17.00 3.81 -14.17
CA ASN A 73 17.07 5.00 -15.03
C ASN A 73 16.46 4.72 -16.41
N SER A 74 16.83 3.58 -17.00
CA SER A 74 16.38 3.21 -18.34
C SER A 74 14.89 2.96 -18.37
N VAL A 75 14.33 2.23 -17.40
CA VAL A 75 12.88 1.98 -17.29
C VAL A 75 12.10 3.27 -17.11
N VAL A 76 12.51 4.15 -16.18
CA VAL A 76 11.82 5.43 -15.93
C VAL A 76 11.84 6.33 -17.16
N SER A 77 12.96 6.34 -17.88
CA SER A 77 13.10 7.15 -19.11
C SER A 77 12.16 6.71 -20.25
N LYS A 78 11.66 5.46 -20.25
CA LYS A 78 10.75 4.98 -21.29
C LYS A 78 9.39 5.69 -21.25
N ARG A 79 8.95 6.15 -20.07
CA ARG A 79 7.63 6.77 -19.84
C ARG A 79 6.49 5.93 -20.46
N PHE A 80 6.50 4.64 -20.12
CA PHE A 80 5.54 3.66 -20.62
C PHE A 80 5.14 2.72 -19.50
N VAL A 81 3.87 2.33 -19.46
CA VAL A 81 3.28 1.60 -18.33
C VAL A 81 2.98 0.16 -18.77
N ILE A 82 3.88 -0.77 -18.45
CA ILE A 82 3.73 -2.19 -18.79
C ILE A 82 4.27 -3.09 -17.68
N ASN A 83 3.71 -4.29 -17.53
CA ASN A 83 4.01 -5.24 -16.47
C ASN A 83 5.53 -5.53 -16.38
N THR A 84 6.19 -5.73 -17.52
CA THR A 84 7.63 -6.00 -17.61
C THR A 84 8.48 -4.87 -17.00
N TYR A 85 8.05 -3.62 -17.14
CA TYR A 85 8.81 -2.47 -16.64
C TYR A 85 8.69 -2.35 -15.13
N TYR A 86 7.49 -2.55 -14.59
CA TYR A 86 7.33 -2.69 -13.15
C TYR A 86 8.09 -3.89 -12.60
N PHE A 87 8.16 -5.00 -13.33
CA PHE A 87 8.97 -6.14 -12.91
C PHE A 87 10.46 -5.79 -12.83
N TYR A 88 11.00 -5.06 -13.81
CA TYR A 88 12.39 -4.58 -13.75
C TYR A 88 12.64 -3.61 -12.61
N LEU A 89 11.71 -2.70 -12.31
CA LEU A 89 11.80 -1.86 -11.12
C LEU A 89 11.82 -2.70 -9.84
N GLY A 90 11.02 -3.77 -9.78
CA GLY A 90 11.00 -4.71 -8.67
C GLY A 90 12.32 -5.44 -8.49
N ALA A 91 12.86 -5.99 -9.58
CA ALA A 91 14.14 -6.68 -9.57
C ALA A 91 15.31 -5.77 -9.22
N ALA A 92 15.32 -4.55 -9.74
CA ALA A 92 16.36 -3.57 -9.39
C ALA A 92 16.28 -3.18 -7.92
N ALA A 93 15.07 -2.94 -7.40
CA ALA A 93 14.88 -2.61 -5.99
C ALA A 93 15.31 -3.79 -5.09
N GLU A 94 15.01 -5.04 -5.50
CA GLU A 94 15.47 -6.24 -4.82
C GLU A 94 17.01 -6.30 -4.80
N GLY A 95 17.64 -6.11 -5.96
CA GLY A 95 19.09 -6.16 -6.12
C GLY A 95 19.86 -5.03 -5.42
N LEU A 96 19.20 -3.91 -5.14
CA LEU A 96 19.74 -2.76 -4.40
C LEU A 96 19.45 -2.81 -2.89
N GLY A 97 18.80 -3.86 -2.39
CA GLY A 97 18.51 -4.01 -0.96
C GLY A 97 17.29 -3.20 -0.48
N TYR A 98 16.35 -2.88 -1.36
CA TYR A 98 15.06 -2.24 -1.04
C TYR A 98 13.90 -3.24 -1.16
N PRO A 99 13.80 -4.26 -0.28
CA PRO A 99 12.83 -5.36 -0.44
C PRO A 99 11.37 -4.87 -0.39
N VAL A 100 11.08 -3.83 0.39
CA VAL A 100 9.74 -3.22 0.44
C VAL A 100 9.36 -2.57 -0.90
N ALA A 101 10.29 -1.86 -1.53
CA ALA A 101 10.06 -1.26 -2.84
C ALA A 101 9.96 -2.34 -3.93
N ALA A 102 10.84 -3.34 -3.86
CA ALA A 102 10.83 -4.49 -4.76
C ALA A 102 9.46 -5.17 -4.78
N TYR A 103 8.94 -5.43 -3.58
CA TYR A 103 7.62 -6.00 -3.40
C TYR A 103 6.54 -5.16 -4.10
N LYS A 104 6.49 -3.85 -3.83
CA LYS A 104 5.48 -2.94 -4.42
C LYS A 104 5.55 -2.90 -5.95
N TYR A 105 6.75 -2.92 -6.52
CA TYR A 105 6.89 -2.94 -7.97
C TYR A 105 6.51 -4.28 -8.59
N PHE A 106 6.84 -5.42 -7.96
CA PHE A 106 6.34 -6.70 -8.42
C PHE A 106 4.81 -6.81 -8.29
N GLU A 107 4.23 -6.20 -7.25
CA GLU A 107 2.78 -6.10 -7.09
C GLU A 107 2.15 -5.29 -8.24
N LEU A 108 2.73 -4.14 -8.59
CA LEU A 108 2.33 -3.35 -9.75
C LEU A 108 2.47 -4.16 -11.04
N ALA A 109 3.54 -4.92 -11.21
CA ALA A 109 3.75 -5.79 -12.36
C ALA A 109 2.66 -6.87 -12.48
N ALA A 110 2.23 -7.44 -11.35
CA ALA A 110 1.17 -8.46 -11.32
C ALA A 110 -0.23 -7.87 -11.60
N LYS A 111 -0.49 -6.64 -11.13
CA LYS A 111 -1.80 -5.98 -11.23
C LYS A 111 -2.00 -5.14 -12.50
N THR A 112 -0.93 -4.76 -13.20
CA THR A 112 -1.03 -3.89 -14.37
C THR A 112 -1.84 -4.60 -15.49
N PRO A 113 -2.93 -3.98 -15.97
CA PRO A 113 -3.85 -4.60 -16.94
C PRO A 113 -3.26 -4.68 -18.35
N GLU A 114 -2.33 -3.77 -18.68
CA GLU A 114 -1.59 -3.74 -19.94
C GLU A 114 -0.53 -4.82 -19.94
N LYS A 115 -0.99 -6.04 -20.19
CA LYS A 115 -0.13 -7.22 -20.31
C LYS A 115 0.78 -7.00 -21.52
N CYS A 116 2.07 -7.24 -21.35
CA CYS A 116 2.87 -7.70 -22.48
C CYS A 116 2.10 -8.90 -23.03
N ALA A 117 1.57 -8.75 -24.24
CA ALA A 117 0.52 -9.62 -24.67
C ALA A 117 1.14 -10.92 -25.17
N ASP A 118 0.57 -12.04 -24.74
CA ASP A 118 0.72 -13.36 -25.35
C ASP A 118 0.04 -13.41 -26.74
N TYR A 119 -0.14 -12.26 -27.39
CA TYR A 119 -0.67 -12.20 -28.75
C TYR A 119 0.34 -12.89 -29.64
N GLN A 120 -0.18 -13.83 -30.43
CA GLN A 120 0.40 -14.61 -31.54
C GLN A 120 1.12 -13.75 -32.60
N THR A 121 1.96 -12.82 -32.17
CA THR A 121 2.82 -11.95 -32.94
C THR A 121 4.23 -12.44 -32.71
N TRP A 122 5.04 -12.48 -33.76
CA TRP A 122 6.36 -13.13 -33.81
C TRP A 122 7.44 -12.52 -32.88
N THR A 123 7.07 -11.69 -31.92
CA THR A 123 7.98 -10.98 -31.00
C THR A 123 7.49 -11.15 -29.56
N ASP A 124 8.26 -11.85 -28.74
CA ASP A 124 8.04 -11.99 -27.29
C ASP A 124 8.22 -10.62 -26.60
N THR A 125 7.12 -9.86 -26.47
CA THR A 125 7.11 -8.56 -25.79
C THR A 125 7.27 -8.66 -24.28
N CYS A 126 7.11 -9.86 -23.71
CA CYS A 126 7.34 -10.13 -22.29
C CYS A 126 8.80 -10.47 -21.99
N VAL A 127 9.65 -10.59 -23.01
CA VAL A 127 11.09 -10.82 -22.85
C VAL A 127 11.37 -12.10 -22.04
N GLY A 128 10.49 -13.09 -22.16
CA GLY A 128 10.56 -14.38 -21.49
C GLY A 128 9.84 -14.46 -20.13
N PHE A 129 9.26 -13.36 -19.62
CA PHE A 129 8.52 -13.38 -18.36
C PHE A 129 7.06 -13.81 -18.52
N LYS A 130 6.56 -14.56 -17.54
CA LYS A 130 5.18 -15.06 -17.45
C LYS A 130 4.41 -14.30 -16.37
N PHE A 131 3.69 -13.25 -16.75
CA PHE A 131 2.85 -12.50 -15.81
C PHE A 131 1.45 -13.10 -15.67
N PRO A 132 0.86 -13.13 -14.45
CA PRO A 132 1.37 -12.55 -13.21
C PRO A 132 2.35 -13.46 -12.42
N ASN A 133 2.53 -14.71 -12.86
CA ASN A 133 3.22 -15.76 -12.08
C ASN A 133 4.65 -15.41 -11.65
N ASP A 134 5.47 -14.85 -12.53
CA ASP A 134 6.87 -14.53 -12.22
C ASP A 134 6.98 -13.41 -11.17
N ALA A 135 6.12 -12.39 -11.27
CA ALA A 135 6.06 -11.32 -10.29
C ALA A 135 5.60 -11.85 -8.92
N VAL A 136 4.56 -12.70 -8.89
CA VAL A 136 4.07 -13.34 -7.66
C VAL A 136 5.14 -14.23 -7.03
N THR A 137 5.87 -14.99 -7.84
CA THR A 137 6.97 -15.85 -7.38
C THR A 137 8.08 -15.03 -6.74
N ARG A 138 8.50 -13.92 -7.36
CA ARG A 138 9.49 -13.00 -6.78
C ARG A 138 9.02 -12.38 -5.48
N MET A 139 7.77 -11.91 -5.43
CA MET A 139 7.17 -11.37 -4.20
C MET A 139 7.23 -12.36 -3.04
N ALA A 140 6.94 -13.64 -3.28
CA ALA A 140 7.00 -14.66 -2.25
C ALA A 140 8.41 -14.81 -1.65
N GLY A 141 9.46 -14.72 -2.48
CA GLY A 141 10.86 -14.80 -2.06
C GLY A 141 11.35 -13.62 -1.22
N LEU A 142 10.72 -12.44 -1.34
CA LEU A 142 11.11 -11.25 -0.58
C LEU A 142 10.66 -11.29 0.89
N SER A 143 9.66 -12.09 1.23
CA SER A 143 9.05 -12.15 2.56
C SER A 143 10.09 -12.37 3.67
N GLY A 144 11.05 -13.28 3.45
CA GLY A 144 12.11 -13.60 4.42
C GLY A 144 13.20 -12.52 4.57
N ALA A 145 13.34 -11.60 3.62
CA ALA A 145 14.31 -10.49 3.72
C ALA A 145 13.76 -9.32 4.55
N MET A 146 12.46 -9.26 4.79
CA MET A 146 11.77 -8.11 5.36
C MET A 146 11.75 -8.12 6.91
N GLY A 147 12.12 -9.22 7.57
CA GLY A 147 11.96 -9.34 9.03
C GLY A 147 12.30 -10.71 9.62
N GLU A 148 12.03 -10.86 10.92
CA GLU A 148 12.09 -12.14 11.62
C GLU A 148 10.71 -12.80 11.62
N GLU A 149 10.64 -14.01 11.07
CA GLU A 149 9.42 -14.82 11.01
C GLU A 149 9.44 -15.93 12.08
N GLN A 150 8.31 -16.12 12.73
CA GLN A 150 8.07 -17.21 13.67
C GLN A 150 6.73 -17.87 13.32
N ASN A 151 6.73 -19.20 13.28
CA ASN A 151 5.58 -20.02 12.92
C ASN A 151 5.33 -21.03 14.04
N TRP A 152 4.05 -21.28 14.32
CA TRP A 152 3.60 -22.29 15.29
C TRP A 152 2.53 -23.18 14.67
N LEU A 153 2.46 -24.42 15.16
CA LEU A 153 1.32 -25.29 14.87
C LEU A 153 0.09 -24.82 15.66
N PRO A 154 -1.13 -25.19 15.22
CA PRO A 154 -2.34 -24.88 15.97
C PRO A 154 -2.26 -25.39 17.42
N GLY A 155 -2.55 -24.50 18.37
CA GLY A 155 -2.50 -24.81 19.80
C GLY A 155 -1.13 -24.64 20.47
N GLU A 156 -0.04 -24.55 19.73
CA GLU A 156 1.32 -24.46 20.30
C GLU A 156 1.79 -23.03 20.55
N GLY A 157 1.33 -22.07 19.74
CA GLY A 157 1.77 -20.68 19.85
C GLY A 157 1.29 -19.97 21.12
N PRO A 158 1.98 -18.90 21.54
CA PRO A 158 1.56 -18.08 22.67
C PRO A 158 0.22 -17.41 22.39
N ARG A 159 -0.48 -16.95 23.44
CA ARG A 159 -1.64 -16.07 23.22
C ARG A 159 -1.15 -14.73 22.69
N VAL A 160 -1.94 -14.09 21.83
CA VAL A 160 -1.60 -12.80 21.22
C VAL A 160 -1.31 -11.72 22.26
N PHE A 161 -2.03 -11.74 23.39
CA PHE A 161 -1.81 -10.82 24.50
C PHE A 161 -0.44 -11.07 25.18
N ASP A 162 -0.04 -12.32 25.36
CA ASP A 162 1.24 -12.66 25.97
C ASP A 162 2.42 -12.27 25.05
N LEU A 163 2.21 -12.35 23.74
CA LEU A 163 3.24 -12.01 22.75
C LEU A 163 3.41 -10.50 22.56
N VAL A 164 2.31 -9.75 22.52
CA VAL A 164 2.32 -8.32 22.15
C VAL A 164 2.16 -7.41 23.37
N GLY A 165 1.61 -7.89 24.48
CA GLY A 165 1.29 -7.09 25.67
C GLY A 165 0.18 -6.07 25.45
N LEU A 166 -0.60 -6.22 24.37
CA LEU A 166 -1.67 -5.31 23.98
C LEU A 166 -2.98 -6.06 23.79
N VAL A 167 -4.08 -5.41 24.12
CA VAL A 167 -5.42 -5.91 23.84
C VAL A 167 -5.74 -5.68 22.36
N PRO A 168 -6.16 -6.71 21.61
CA PRO A 168 -6.64 -6.57 20.23
C PRO A 168 -7.73 -5.51 20.12
N THR A 169 -7.56 -4.56 19.22
CA THR A 169 -8.54 -3.51 18.92
C THR A 169 -9.08 -3.74 17.51
N PRO A 170 -10.39 -3.95 17.32
CA PRO A 170 -10.98 -4.09 15.99
C PRO A 170 -10.62 -2.88 15.11
N ILE A 171 -10.35 -3.11 13.82
CA ILE A 171 -9.95 -2.05 12.89
C ILE A 171 -11.00 -0.93 12.79
N GLU A 172 -12.28 -1.25 12.99
CA GLU A 172 -13.40 -0.31 13.00
C GLU A 172 -13.34 0.67 14.17
N ASP A 173 -12.75 0.25 15.29
CA ASP A 173 -12.62 1.07 16.49
C ASP A 173 -11.52 2.13 16.35
N LEU A 174 -10.68 2.04 15.32
CA LEU A 174 -9.68 3.08 15.01
C LEU A 174 -10.29 4.39 14.50
N LEU A 175 -11.54 4.35 14.00
CA LEU A 175 -12.29 5.54 13.60
C LEU A 175 -12.94 6.27 14.77
N LYS A 176 -13.14 5.57 15.90
CA LYS A 176 -13.73 6.20 17.09
C LYS A 176 -12.79 7.32 17.53
N PRO A 177 -13.33 8.51 17.90
CA PRO A 177 -12.51 9.59 18.42
C PRO A 177 -11.66 9.03 19.55
N LYS A 178 -10.33 9.08 19.39
CA LYS A 178 -9.43 8.71 20.46
C LYS A 178 -9.73 9.71 21.60
N PRO A 179 -9.96 9.25 22.85
CA PRO A 179 -10.06 10.17 23.97
C PRO A 179 -8.82 11.07 23.94
N GLU A 180 -9.01 12.38 24.13
CA GLU A 180 -7.92 13.35 24.02
C GLU A 180 -6.73 12.89 24.85
N ARG A 181 -5.65 12.53 24.15
CA ARG A 181 -4.38 12.12 24.76
C ARG A 181 -3.58 13.37 25.07
N SER A 182 -4.11 14.21 25.98
CA SER A 182 -3.37 15.36 26.44
C SER A 182 -2.09 14.87 27.10
N THR A 183 -0.92 15.29 26.64
CA THR A 183 0.33 15.05 27.37
C THR A 183 0.46 16.00 28.56
N VAL A 184 -0.50 16.90 28.77
CA VAL A 184 -0.56 17.77 29.94
C VAL A 184 -1.19 17.00 31.09
N ARG A 185 -0.55 17.06 32.25
CA ARG A 185 -1.08 16.51 33.51
C ARG A 185 -2.28 17.34 33.96
N ASP A 186 -3.39 16.69 34.33
CA ASP A 186 -4.52 17.39 34.93
C ASP A 186 -4.15 17.87 36.35
N LYS A 187 -4.66 19.02 36.77
CA LYS A 187 -4.38 19.57 38.11
C LYS A 187 -4.84 18.66 39.26
N PHE A 188 -5.78 17.75 39.00
CA PHE A 188 -6.28 16.77 39.98
C PHE A 188 -5.68 15.38 39.81
N GLU A 189 -4.83 15.17 38.81
CA GLU A 189 -4.20 13.88 38.54
C GLU A 189 -2.93 13.72 39.40
N THR A 190 -2.82 12.60 40.09
CA THR A 190 -1.60 12.23 40.84
C THR A 190 -0.44 11.95 39.88
N ASP A 191 0.81 11.97 40.38
CA ASP A 191 1.98 11.68 39.55
C ASP A 191 1.94 10.27 38.97
N ASP A 192 1.41 9.32 39.73
CA ASP A 192 1.30 7.93 39.33
C ASP A 192 0.19 7.72 38.30
N GLU A 193 -0.96 8.40 38.43
CA GLU A 193 -2.02 8.39 37.41
C GLU A 193 -1.52 9.01 36.09
N TYR A 194 -0.82 10.14 36.16
CA TYR A 194 -0.24 10.79 34.99
C TYR A 194 0.77 9.89 34.29
N LYS A 195 1.71 9.29 35.04
CA LYS A 195 2.67 8.33 34.48
C LYS A 195 1.96 7.12 33.87
N ALA A 196 1.01 6.52 34.58
CA ALA A 196 0.25 5.37 34.06
C ALA A 196 -0.50 5.71 32.77
N ARG A 197 -1.08 6.92 32.67
CA ARG A 197 -1.78 7.40 31.48
C ARG A 197 -0.81 7.66 30.32
N VAL A 198 0.32 8.34 30.56
CA VAL A 198 1.34 8.61 29.54
C VAL A 198 2.01 7.32 29.06
N ASP A 199 2.29 6.38 29.95
CA ASP A 199 2.86 5.07 29.59
C ASP A 199 1.85 4.25 28.79
N LYS A 200 0.55 4.37 29.07
CA LYS A 200 -0.51 3.78 28.23
C LYS A 200 -0.60 4.45 26.85
N ILE A 201 -0.28 5.73 26.72
CA ILE A 201 -0.21 6.44 25.43
C ILE A 201 0.99 5.96 24.59
N LYS A 202 2.11 5.61 25.24
CA LYS A 202 3.31 5.08 24.56
C LYS A 202 3.15 3.64 24.11
N LYS A 203 2.27 2.87 24.75
CA LYS A 203 1.91 1.52 24.29
C LYS A 203 1.13 1.69 23.00
N GLY A 204 1.71 1.22 21.89
CA GLY A 204 1.09 1.30 20.56
C GLY A 204 -0.24 0.53 20.47
N PHE A 205 -0.69 0.28 19.25
CA PHE A 205 -2.00 -0.32 18.97
C PHE A 205 -1.83 -1.64 18.26
N LEU A 206 -2.59 -2.64 18.70
CA LEU A 206 -2.78 -3.89 17.96
C LEU A 206 -4.12 -3.81 17.23
N ALA A 207 -4.10 -3.32 16.00
CA ALA A 207 -5.29 -3.30 15.14
C ALA A 207 -5.54 -4.69 14.57
N VAL A 208 -6.76 -5.21 14.70
CA VAL A 208 -7.10 -6.56 14.24
C VAL A 208 -8.28 -6.59 13.28
N ALA A 209 -8.25 -7.51 12.33
CA ALA A 209 -9.33 -7.77 11.40
C ALA A 209 -9.46 -9.28 11.11
N PRO A 210 -10.68 -9.81 10.91
CA PRO A 210 -10.85 -11.17 10.42
C PRO A 210 -10.15 -11.34 9.06
N LEU A 211 -9.40 -12.43 8.91
CA LEU A 211 -8.77 -12.78 7.65
C LEU A 211 -9.67 -13.77 6.89
N ASN A 212 -10.38 -13.27 5.89
CA ASN A 212 -11.24 -14.13 5.07
C ASN A 212 -10.41 -14.96 4.08
N ALA A 213 -10.00 -16.15 4.52
CA ALA A 213 -9.17 -17.06 3.75
C ALA A 213 -9.91 -17.73 2.57
N LYS A 214 -11.26 -17.73 2.59
CA LYS A 214 -12.09 -18.27 1.50
C LYS A 214 -12.13 -17.39 0.26
N SER A 215 -11.86 -16.10 0.43
CA SER A 215 -11.86 -15.16 -0.68
C SER A 215 -10.54 -15.27 -1.44
N ASN A 216 -10.60 -15.72 -2.70
CA ASN A 216 -9.46 -15.82 -3.61
C ASN A 216 -8.69 -14.48 -3.77
N TYR A 217 -9.29 -13.36 -3.38
CA TYR A 217 -8.69 -12.04 -3.45
C TYR A 217 -7.78 -11.72 -2.26
N ASN A 218 -8.01 -12.35 -1.10
CA ASN A 218 -7.31 -12.02 0.14
C ASN A 218 -6.19 -12.99 0.46
N CYS A 219 -6.39 -14.28 0.23
CA CYS A 219 -5.42 -15.35 0.43
C CYS A 219 -5.70 -16.46 -0.56
N GLN A 220 -4.66 -17.10 -1.08
CA GLN A 220 -4.79 -18.35 -1.81
C GLN A 220 -4.56 -19.49 -0.83
N THR A 221 -5.62 -20.24 -0.53
CA THR A 221 -5.52 -21.39 0.37
C THR A 221 -5.77 -22.68 -0.39
N SER A 222 -5.04 -23.73 -0.03
CA SER A 222 -5.25 -25.08 -0.57
C SER A 222 -4.98 -26.13 0.50
N TYR A 223 -5.64 -27.28 0.39
CA TYR A 223 -5.41 -28.41 1.29
C TYR A 223 -4.95 -29.62 0.49
N ASP A 224 -3.75 -30.11 0.81
CA ASP A 224 -3.19 -31.33 0.25
C ASP A 224 -3.66 -32.52 1.09
N HIS A 225 -4.62 -33.28 0.55
CA HIS A 225 -5.19 -34.44 1.23
C HIS A 225 -4.18 -35.57 1.46
N ALA A 226 -3.19 -35.73 0.59
CA ALA A 226 -2.19 -36.78 0.72
C ALA A 226 -1.16 -36.44 1.78
N ALA A 227 -0.75 -35.17 1.85
CA ALA A 227 0.24 -34.69 2.82
C ALA A 227 -0.36 -34.31 4.18
N GLY A 228 -1.67 -34.09 4.26
CA GLY A 228 -2.31 -33.52 5.46
C GLY A 228 -1.83 -32.09 5.70
N GLU A 229 -1.68 -31.31 4.64
CA GLU A 229 -1.08 -29.98 4.66
C GLU A 229 -2.06 -28.92 4.20
N TYR A 230 -2.29 -27.93 5.04
CA TYR A 230 -2.98 -26.70 4.69
C TYR A 230 -1.97 -25.63 4.27
N LYS A 231 -2.00 -25.24 3.00
CA LYS A 231 -1.10 -24.26 2.40
C LYS A 231 -1.84 -22.93 2.29
N ILE A 232 -1.26 -21.91 2.89
CA ILE A 232 -1.67 -20.51 2.79
C ILE A 232 -0.58 -19.81 2.01
N SER A 233 -0.93 -19.22 0.87
CA SER A 233 -0.02 -18.49 0.01
C SER A 233 -0.63 -17.19 -0.45
N ALA A 234 0.22 -16.21 -0.77
CA ALA A 234 -0.19 -14.94 -1.36
C ALA A 234 -1.35 -14.28 -0.58
N CYS A 235 -1.25 -14.21 0.75
CA CYS A 235 -2.21 -13.45 1.56
C CYS A 235 -2.07 -11.94 1.29
N LEU A 236 -2.68 -11.48 0.19
CA LEU A 236 -2.79 -10.10 -0.24
C LEU A 236 -3.66 -9.22 0.66
N ALA A 237 -4.39 -9.79 1.62
CA ALA A 237 -5.09 -9.01 2.65
C ALA A 237 -4.15 -8.04 3.40
N LEU A 238 -2.86 -8.37 3.49
CA LEU A 238 -1.80 -7.53 4.05
C LEU A 238 -1.15 -6.58 3.03
N VAL A 239 -1.70 -6.53 1.81
CA VAL A 239 -1.18 -5.85 0.63
C VAL A 239 -2.22 -4.86 0.12
N GLY A 240 -1.80 -3.61 -0.10
CA GLY A 240 -2.71 -2.51 -0.44
C GLY A 240 -3.68 -2.85 -1.60
N GLY A 241 -4.96 -2.53 -1.40
CA GLY A 241 -5.96 -2.51 -2.47
C GLY A 241 -7.08 -3.56 -2.40
N VAL A 242 -7.04 -4.50 -1.44
CA VAL A 242 -8.17 -5.39 -1.15
C VAL A 242 -8.71 -5.08 0.25
N PRO A 243 -10.04 -4.97 0.46
CA PRO A 243 -10.57 -4.67 1.78
C PRO A 243 -10.38 -5.88 2.71
N LEU A 244 -9.83 -5.63 3.89
CA LEU A 244 -9.76 -6.58 4.99
C LEU A 244 -11.14 -6.88 5.57
N ARG A 245 -11.98 -5.87 5.59
CA ARG A 245 -13.30 -5.92 6.22
C ARG A 245 -14.26 -5.03 5.46
N GLU A 246 -15.40 -5.61 5.14
CA GLU A 246 -16.57 -4.88 4.65
C GLU A 246 -17.58 -4.81 5.79
N LYS A 247 -18.08 -3.62 6.06
CA LYS A 247 -19.11 -3.38 7.06
C LYS A 247 -20.29 -2.71 6.37
N HIS A 248 -21.44 -3.36 6.47
CA HIS A 248 -22.71 -2.79 6.03
C HIS A 248 -23.52 -2.33 7.24
N SER A 249 -24.04 -1.11 7.17
CA SER A 249 -24.96 -0.58 8.16
C SER A 249 -26.14 0.08 7.47
N GLU A 250 -27.34 -0.31 7.86
CA GLU A 250 -28.56 0.40 7.48
C GLU A 250 -28.67 1.68 8.32
N LEU A 251 -28.77 2.82 7.64
CA LEU A 251 -28.92 4.13 8.25
C LEU A 251 -30.39 4.52 8.28
N SER A 252 -30.70 5.51 9.12
CA SER A 252 -32.06 6.08 9.16
C SER A 252 -32.48 6.56 7.77
N PRO A 253 -33.72 6.26 7.34
CA PRO A 253 -34.19 6.61 6.02
C PRO A 253 -34.22 8.14 5.84
N ILE A 254 -33.97 8.58 4.61
CA ILE A 254 -34.09 9.99 4.26
C ILE A 254 -35.51 10.24 3.78
N ARG A 255 -36.27 11.05 4.51
CA ARG A 255 -37.58 11.50 4.08
C ARG A 255 -37.43 12.61 3.07
N LEU A 256 -37.73 12.33 1.80
CA LEU A 256 -37.84 13.36 0.78
C LEU A 256 -39.25 13.90 0.78
N SER A 257 -39.38 15.18 1.06
CA SER A 257 -40.61 15.95 0.86
C SER A 257 -40.44 16.79 -0.41
N ASN A 258 -41.24 16.51 -1.44
CA ASN A 258 -41.46 17.45 -2.52
C ASN A 258 -42.90 18.01 -2.43
N ALA A 259 -43.27 18.95 -3.29
CA ALA A 259 -44.57 19.61 -3.25
C ALA A 259 -45.78 18.68 -3.52
N ILE A 260 -45.55 17.42 -3.94
CA ILE A 260 -46.59 16.50 -4.46
C ILE A 260 -46.63 15.17 -3.68
N THR A 261 -45.51 14.61 -3.26
CA THR A 261 -45.40 13.34 -2.52
C THR A 261 -44.27 13.37 -1.49
N SER A 262 -44.50 12.72 -0.34
CA SER A 262 -43.42 12.34 0.58
C SER A 262 -43.04 10.88 0.35
N ARG A 263 -41.75 10.61 0.18
CA ARG A 263 -41.22 9.25 0.06
C ARG A 263 -40.01 9.09 0.98
N ASP A 264 -39.99 7.99 1.71
CA ASP A 264 -38.81 7.58 2.47
C ASP A 264 -37.88 6.79 1.55
N ILE A 265 -36.61 7.17 1.56
CA ILE A 265 -35.54 6.47 0.85
C ILE A 265 -34.73 5.70 1.88
N ARG A 266 -34.60 4.38 1.68
CA ARG A 266 -33.70 3.56 2.49
C ARG A 266 -32.26 4.02 2.26
N ARG A 267 -31.51 4.24 3.33
CA ARG A 267 -30.11 4.62 3.24
C ARG A 267 -29.26 3.49 3.78
N ASP A 268 -28.40 2.97 2.94
CA ASP A 268 -27.43 1.95 3.29
C ASP A 268 -26.03 2.58 3.28
N GLU A 269 -25.19 2.23 4.23
CA GLU A 269 -23.78 2.61 4.24
C GLU A 269 -22.91 1.35 4.19
N SER A 270 -21.92 1.37 3.30
CA SER A 270 -20.90 0.33 3.17
C SER A 270 -19.54 0.94 3.45
N GLU A 271 -18.80 0.38 4.39
CA GLU A 271 -17.44 0.78 4.70
C GLU A 271 -16.46 -0.35 4.38
N ASP A 272 -15.53 -0.08 3.48
CA ASP A 272 -14.48 -0.98 3.05
C ASP A 272 -13.17 -0.58 3.76
N TYR A 273 -12.68 -1.41 4.66
CA TYR A 273 -11.46 -1.15 5.44
C TYR A 273 -10.24 -1.73 4.75
N PHE A 274 -9.26 -0.88 4.45
CA PHE A 274 -8.01 -1.24 3.79
C PHE A 274 -6.84 -1.00 4.71
N TYR A 275 -5.84 -1.87 4.64
CA TYR A 275 -4.53 -1.59 5.21
C TYR A 275 -3.59 -1.00 4.17
N ALA A 276 -2.88 0.07 4.52
CA ALA A 276 -1.83 0.65 3.69
C ALA A 276 -0.48 0.06 4.11
N GLY A 277 -0.25 -1.18 3.70
CA GLY A 277 1.02 -1.89 3.84
C GLY A 277 1.12 -2.96 2.78
N SER A 278 2.30 -3.55 2.66
CA SER A 278 2.58 -4.64 1.72
C SER A 278 3.38 -5.69 2.46
N TYR A 279 2.69 -6.60 3.13
CA TYR A 279 3.29 -7.75 3.80
C TYR A 279 2.69 -9.01 3.19
N VAL A 280 3.49 -10.05 3.00
CA VAL A 280 2.98 -11.33 2.53
C VAL A 280 3.24 -12.38 3.59
N TRP A 281 2.19 -13.12 3.86
CA TRP A 281 2.26 -14.31 4.69
C TRP A 281 2.08 -15.54 3.79
N ASN A 282 3.08 -16.43 3.84
CA ASN A 282 3.04 -17.75 3.24
C ASN A 282 3.35 -18.76 4.34
N GLN A 283 2.50 -19.77 4.51
CA GLN A 283 2.71 -20.83 5.50
C GLN A 283 2.11 -22.15 5.04
N THR A 284 2.82 -23.23 5.32
CA THR A 284 2.30 -24.60 5.20
C THR A 284 2.15 -25.17 6.60
N ILE A 285 0.95 -25.61 6.94
CA ILE A 285 0.60 -26.10 8.28
C ILE A 285 0.16 -27.56 8.16
N LYS A 286 0.76 -28.47 8.93
CA LYS A 286 0.33 -29.87 9.00
C LYS A 286 -0.87 -30.02 9.94
N VAL A 287 -2.05 -30.25 9.37
CA VAL A 287 -3.33 -30.30 10.09
C VAL A 287 -4.29 -31.27 9.43
N SER A 288 -5.30 -31.74 10.17
CA SER A 288 -6.39 -32.50 9.59
C SER A 288 -7.26 -31.62 8.68
N ARG A 289 -8.07 -32.25 7.82
CA ARG A 289 -9.02 -31.55 6.94
C ARG A 289 -10.02 -30.70 7.74
N ASP A 290 -10.53 -31.23 8.84
CA ASP A 290 -11.52 -30.54 9.67
C ASP A 290 -10.91 -29.34 10.39
N GLU A 291 -9.65 -29.47 10.83
CA GLU A 291 -8.90 -28.36 11.41
C GLU A 291 -8.59 -27.29 10.36
N ALA A 292 -8.18 -27.68 9.14
CA ALA A 292 -7.96 -26.73 8.03
C ALA A 292 -9.25 -25.94 7.70
N LYS A 293 -10.41 -26.62 7.66
CA LYS A 293 -11.72 -25.99 7.44
C LYS A 293 -12.09 -25.03 8.58
N THR A 294 -11.70 -25.36 9.81
CA THR A 294 -11.90 -24.51 10.98
C THR A 294 -11.04 -23.26 10.87
N LEU A 295 -9.75 -23.42 10.55
CA LEU A 295 -8.81 -22.32 10.34
C LEU A 295 -9.31 -21.31 9.30
N GLU A 296 -9.87 -21.75 8.16
CA GLU A 296 -10.39 -20.85 7.12
C GLU A 296 -11.35 -19.75 7.63
N ASN A 297 -12.05 -19.99 8.75
CA ASN A 297 -13.04 -19.06 9.31
C ASN A 297 -12.57 -18.37 10.59
N GLU A 298 -11.48 -18.84 11.20
CA GLU A 298 -11.02 -18.40 12.52
C GLU A 298 -9.77 -17.53 12.48
N LEU A 299 -9.13 -17.35 11.32
CA LEU A 299 -7.92 -16.54 11.24
C LEU A 299 -8.24 -15.06 11.48
N ILE A 300 -7.47 -14.44 12.37
CA ILE A 300 -7.46 -13.00 12.60
C ILE A 300 -6.05 -12.51 12.31
N VAL A 301 -5.96 -11.46 11.50
CA VAL A 301 -4.71 -10.72 11.31
C VAL A 301 -4.65 -9.56 12.29
N GLY A 302 -3.52 -9.42 12.96
CA GLY A 302 -3.24 -8.35 13.89
C GLY A 302 -1.97 -7.60 13.51
N ILE A 303 -2.02 -6.28 13.60
CA ILE A 303 -0.90 -5.40 13.26
C ILE A 303 -0.61 -4.54 14.46
N TYR A 304 0.58 -4.73 15.02
CA TYR A 304 1.11 -3.90 16.08
C TYR A 304 1.91 -2.74 15.47
N SER A 305 1.44 -1.51 15.70
CA SER A 305 2.10 -0.27 15.29
C SER A 305 2.08 0.76 16.41
N ASP A 306 3.05 1.67 16.43
CA ASP A 306 3.08 2.79 17.40
C ASP A 306 1.82 3.65 17.29
N ASP A 307 1.40 3.95 16.06
CA ASP A 307 0.14 4.61 15.76
C ASP A 307 -0.45 4.21 14.40
N PHE A 308 -1.68 4.64 14.14
CA PHE A 308 -2.38 4.48 12.88
C PHE A 308 -2.94 5.82 12.39
N LEU A 309 -2.62 6.16 11.14
CA LEU A 309 -3.25 7.22 10.37
C LEU A 309 -4.46 6.62 9.66
N VAL A 310 -5.66 7.09 9.99
CA VAL A 310 -6.91 6.61 9.37
C VAL A 310 -7.45 7.68 8.43
N THR A 311 -7.62 7.33 7.16
CA THR A 311 -8.20 8.22 6.14
C THR A 311 -9.51 7.64 5.66
N ARG A 312 -10.62 8.34 5.88
CA ARG A 312 -11.95 7.98 5.36
C ARG A 312 -12.22 8.75 4.09
N LYS A 313 -12.34 8.05 2.96
CA LYS A 313 -12.63 8.64 1.63
C LYS A 313 -13.96 8.12 1.13
N CYS A 314 -14.80 9.02 0.65
CA CYS A 314 -16.00 8.62 -0.08
C CYS A 314 -15.60 8.02 -1.43
N ARG A 315 -16.09 6.80 -1.74
CA ARG A 315 -15.94 6.15 -3.05
C ARG A 315 -17.12 6.48 -3.97
N TYR A 316 -18.33 6.50 -3.42
CA TYR A 316 -19.58 6.69 -4.17
C TYR A 316 -20.60 7.53 -3.38
N CYS A 317 -20.40 8.85 -3.27
CA CYS A 317 -21.31 9.77 -2.54
C CYS A 317 -21.57 11.09 -3.29
N GLU A 318 -21.40 11.12 -4.62
CA GLU A 318 -21.66 12.32 -5.42
C GLU A 318 -23.14 12.74 -5.45
N SER A 319 -23.35 14.06 -5.52
CA SER A 319 -24.66 14.74 -5.48
C SER A 319 -25.58 14.40 -6.66
N THR A 320 -25.01 14.01 -7.80
CA THR A 320 -25.71 13.59 -9.02
C THR A 320 -26.58 12.35 -8.81
N ARG A 321 -26.33 11.58 -7.76
CA ARG A 321 -27.04 10.31 -7.46
C ARG A 321 -28.32 10.47 -6.64
N LYS A 322 -28.67 11.68 -6.19
CA LYS A 322 -29.97 11.90 -5.52
C LYS A 322 -31.14 11.52 -6.42
N ASN A 323 -31.02 11.74 -7.72
CA ASN A 323 -32.04 11.37 -8.70
C ASN A 323 -32.14 9.84 -8.86
N ASP A 324 -31.00 9.14 -8.96
CA ASP A 324 -30.98 7.68 -9.01
C ASP A 324 -31.54 7.05 -7.73
N ALA A 325 -31.19 7.61 -6.57
CA ALA A 325 -31.72 7.18 -5.29
C ALA A 325 -33.23 7.39 -5.21
N PHE A 326 -33.74 8.51 -5.74
CA PHE A 326 -35.17 8.78 -5.83
C PHE A 326 -35.91 7.75 -6.69
N LEU A 327 -35.35 7.41 -7.85
CA LEU A 327 -35.93 6.40 -8.75
C LEU A 327 -35.90 5.01 -8.10
N LYS A 328 -34.76 4.62 -7.50
CA LYS A 328 -34.56 3.30 -6.89
C LYS A 328 -35.20 3.14 -5.51
N GLY A 329 -35.57 4.23 -4.84
CA GLY A 329 -36.05 4.20 -3.45
C GLY A 329 -34.99 3.80 -2.42
N SER A 330 -33.72 3.74 -2.82
CA SER A 330 -32.59 3.40 -1.96
C SER A 330 -31.35 4.19 -2.35
N MET A 331 -30.54 4.56 -1.37
CA MET A 331 -29.26 5.23 -1.54
C MET A 331 -28.18 4.43 -0.79
N THR A 332 -27.13 4.03 -1.48
CA THR A 332 -25.99 3.34 -0.87
C THR A 332 -24.77 4.25 -0.92
N ASP A 333 -24.30 4.68 0.25
CA ASP A 333 -23.04 5.41 0.40
C ASP A 333 -21.92 4.40 0.62
N THR A 334 -20.88 4.44 -0.22
CA THR A 334 -19.70 3.57 -0.04
C THR A 334 -18.49 4.40 0.37
N TRP A 335 -17.88 4.04 1.49
CA TRP A 335 -16.70 4.66 2.05
C TRP A 335 -15.52 3.69 1.98
N MET A 336 -14.35 4.21 1.65
CA MET A 336 -13.07 3.52 1.82
C MET A 336 -12.39 4.07 3.07
N VAL A 337 -12.11 3.20 4.03
CA VAL A 337 -11.37 3.52 5.25
C VAL A 337 -9.97 2.96 5.11
N ILE A 338 -9.00 3.83 4.87
CA ILE A 338 -7.59 3.43 4.69
C ILE A 338 -6.87 3.61 6.03
N VAL A 339 -6.44 2.50 6.63
CA VAL A 339 -5.67 2.45 7.86
C VAL A 339 -4.20 2.27 7.51
N ARG A 340 -3.39 3.28 7.84
CA ARG A 340 -1.95 3.28 7.58
C ARG A 340 -1.18 3.22 8.91
N PRO A 341 -0.35 2.19 9.15
CA PRO A 341 0.54 2.17 10.30
C PRO A 341 1.59 3.28 10.16
N THR A 342 2.00 3.91 11.25
CA THR A 342 3.15 4.83 11.22
C THR A 342 4.47 4.08 11.31
N LYS A 343 4.55 3.07 12.21
CA LYS A 343 5.73 2.23 12.41
C LYS A 343 5.30 0.84 12.86
N VAL A 344 5.35 -0.11 11.94
CA VAL A 344 4.97 -1.50 12.24
C VAL A 344 6.06 -2.15 13.08
N GLN A 345 5.68 -2.57 14.28
CA GLN A 345 6.54 -3.28 15.22
C GLN A 345 6.41 -4.79 15.03
N ARG A 346 5.19 -5.27 14.76
CA ARG A 346 4.91 -6.70 14.57
C ARG A 346 3.63 -6.92 13.79
N ILE A 347 3.58 -8.01 13.04
CA ILE A 347 2.37 -8.57 12.43
C ILE A 347 2.17 -9.95 13.01
N VAL A 348 0.94 -10.26 13.37
CA VAL A 348 0.56 -11.57 13.91
C VAL A 348 -0.63 -12.11 13.14
N VAL A 349 -0.68 -13.42 12.95
CA VAL A 349 -1.89 -14.12 12.58
C VAL A 349 -2.20 -15.13 13.66
N TYR A 350 -3.42 -15.11 14.17
CA TYR A 350 -3.84 -15.92 15.31
C TYR A 350 -5.26 -16.43 15.13
N ARG A 351 -5.63 -17.44 15.91
CA ARG A 351 -6.98 -18.01 15.88
C ARG A 351 -7.95 -17.24 16.77
N ALA A 352 -9.14 -16.95 16.27
CA ALA A 352 -10.19 -16.28 17.02
C ALA A 352 -10.62 -17.07 18.26
N ALA A 353 -10.71 -18.40 18.15
CA ALA A 353 -11.28 -19.26 19.20
C ALA A 353 -10.45 -19.28 20.50
N ASP A 354 -9.11 -19.28 20.40
CA ASP A 354 -8.22 -19.43 21.56
C ASP A 354 -7.17 -18.31 21.67
N SER A 355 -7.19 -17.36 20.73
CA SER A 355 -6.24 -16.25 20.64
C SER A 355 -4.77 -16.68 20.49
N ARG A 356 -4.49 -17.93 20.09
CA ARG A 356 -3.11 -18.41 19.91
C ARG A 356 -2.56 -18.06 18.55
N VAL A 357 -1.31 -17.60 18.56
CA VAL A 357 -0.59 -17.12 17.38
C VAL A 357 -0.11 -18.30 16.54
N LEU A 358 -0.38 -18.26 15.24
CA LEU A 358 0.12 -19.22 14.24
C LEU A 358 1.33 -18.68 13.49
N TYR A 359 1.38 -17.35 13.34
CA TYR A 359 2.45 -16.64 12.65
C TYR A 359 2.72 -15.31 13.32
N SER A 360 4.00 -14.96 13.42
CA SER A 360 4.47 -13.65 13.85
C SER A 360 5.59 -13.20 12.95
N PHE A 361 5.56 -11.93 12.57
CA PHE A 361 6.56 -11.28 11.75
C PHE A 361 6.97 -9.96 12.39
N THR A 362 8.27 -9.79 12.60
CA THR A 362 8.85 -8.53 13.10
C THR A 362 9.64 -7.89 11.96
N PRO A 363 9.14 -6.80 11.35
CA PRO A 363 9.87 -6.12 10.28
C PRO A 363 11.24 -5.66 10.76
N LYS A 364 12.27 -5.79 9.92
CA LYS A 364 13.56 -5.12 10.17
C LYS A 364 13.36 -3.61 9.98
N SER A 365 13.67 -2.85 11.03
CA SER A 365 13.53 -1.39 11.07
C SER A 365 14.52 -0.66 10.18
#